data_AF-A0A2W6S6B7-F1
#
_entry.id   AF-A0A2W6S6B7-F1
#
_cell.length_a   1.000
_cell.length_b   1.000
_cell.length_c   1.000
_cell.angle_alpha   90.00
_cell.angle_beta   90.00
_cell.angle_gamma   90.00
#
_symmetry.space_group_name_H-M   'P 1'
#
loop_
_entity.id
_entity.type
_entity.pdbx_description
1 polymer ?
#
loop_
_entity_poly.entity_id
_entity_poly.type
_entity_poly.pdbx_seq_one_letter_code
_entity_poly.pdbx_strand_id
1 'polypeptide(L)'
;MPNFTIESTYRLPVFRHRSYEAPTLEAACQLAMADDDWHGQKHDHESAGSTYLTGAWPGIDTAYAVAALPVPPCFAQESASSDASSNDRPVPAPMMPRCRHCGSGRISRDANACWDEDAQAWVLLATYDSQTCERCGADSNHLVEWVPLAAPGSTGAFIWDVIEELQAPKLANDTEFQFFCRDNRNNLTAEQAAASWRNRAPG
;
A
#
# COMPACT_ATOMS: atom_id res chain seq x y z
N MET A 1 -34.53 22.19 1.41
CA MET A 1 -33.56 21.47 0.57
C MET A 1 -34.08 20.05 0.36
N PRO A 2 -33.89 19.42 -0.81
CA PRO A 2 -34.28 18.01 -1.00
C PRO A 2 -33.40 17.08 -0.17
N ASN A 3 -33.98 16.00 0.35
CA ASN A 3 -33.26 14.93 1.03
C ASN A 3 -33.13 13.72 0.11
N PHE A 4 -32.05 12.97 0.27
CA PHE A 4 -31.79 11.74 -0.47
C PHE A 4 -31.27 10.67 0.48
N THR A 5 -31.67 9.44 0.23
CA THR A 5 -31.08 8.26 0.87
C THR A 5 -30.06 7.67 -0.11
N ILE A 6 -28.81 7.49 0.32
CA ILE A 6 -27.70 7.02 -0.52
C ILE A 6 -27.12 5.74 0.07
N GLU A 7 -26.97 4.70 -0.74
CA GLU A 7 -26.29 3.47 -0.36
C GLU A 7 -24.88 3.46 -0.95
N SER A 8 -23.89 3.41 -0.05
CA SER A 8 -22.47 3.28 -0.37
C SER A 8 -21.97 1.90 0.04
N THR A 9 -21.19 1.26 -0.82
CA THR A 9 -20.56 -0.03 -0.57
C THR A 9 -19.12 -0.03 -1.07
N TYR A 10 -18.38 -1.08 -0.77
CA TYR A 10 -17.04 -1.32 -1.29
C TYR A 10 -16.83 -2.82 -1.49
N ARG A 11 -15.86 -3.21 -2.33
CA ARG A 11 -15.50 -4.63 -2.47
C ARG A 11 -14.64 -5.03 -1.28
N LEU A 12 -15.09 -6.02 -0.52
CA LEU A 12 -14.35 -6.59 0.60
C LEU A 12 -13.83 -7.97 0.17
N PRO A 13 -12.51 -8.14 -0.06
CA PRO A 13 -11.97 -9.46 -0.36
C PRO A 13 -12.23 -10.44 0.79
N VAL A 14 -12.59 -11.66 0.41
CA VAL A 14 -12.82 -12.77 1.34
C VAL A 14 -11.84 -13.87 0.98
N PHE A 15 -11.12 -14.39 1.97
CA PHE A 15 -10.12 -15.44 1.79
C PHE A 15 -10.27 -16.52 2.84
N ARG A 16 -9.67 -17.69 2.59
CA ARG A 16 -9.60 -18.81 3.53
C ARG A 16 -8.23 -19.46 3.43
N HIS A 17 -7.76 -20.04 4.54
CA HIS A 17 -6.56 -20.88 4.56
C HIS A 17 -7.00 -22.31 4.82
N ARG A 18 -6.54 -23.24 3.98
CA ARG A 18 -6.83 -24.67 4.08
C ARG A 18 -5.68 -25.45 3.46
N SER A 19 -5.33 -26.56 4.09
CA SER A 19 -4.29 -27.48 3.59
C SER A 19 -4.93 -28.55 2.72
N TYR A 20 -4.31 -28.84 1.59
CA TYR A 20 -4.74 -29.89 0.65
C TYR A 20 -3.58 -30.84 0.41
N GLU A 21 -3.81 -32.13 0.63
CA GLU A 21 -2.84 -33.16 0.31
C GLU A 21 -2.91 -33.50 -1.18
N ALA A 22 -1.82 -33.30 -1.92
CA ALA A 22 -1.75 -33.55 -3.35
C ALA A 22 -0.31 -33.86 -3.80
N PRO A 23 -0.12 -34.58 -4.92
CA PRO A 23 1.22 -34.94 -5.40
C PRO A 23 1.99 -33.75 -5.99
N THR A 24 1.33 -32.66 -6.39
CA THR A 24 1.94 -31.43 -6.87
C THR A 24 1.18 -30.19 -6.40
N LEU A 25 1.82 -29.03 -6.45
CA LEU A 25 1.20 -27.75 -6.12
C LEU A 25 0.01 -27.46 -7.05
N GLU A 26 0.13 -27.74 -8.35
CA GLU A 26 -0.95 -27.53 -9.32
C GLU A 26 -2.17 -28.38 -8.96
N ALA A 27 -1.97 -29.63 -8.54
CA ALA A 27 -3.06 -30.50 -8.09
C ALA A 27 -3.69 -29.96 -6.79
N ALA A 28 -2.91 -29.45 -5.84
CA ALA A 28 -3.45 -28.79 -4.64
C ALA A 28 -4.25 -27.52 -4.98
N CYS A 29 -3.78 -26.70 -5.92
CA CYS A 29 -4.50 -25.52 -6.39
C CYS A 29 -5.83 -25.89 -7.06
N GLN A 30 -5.85 -26.95 -7.87
CA GLN A 30 -7.08 -27.46 -8.48
C GLN A 30 -8.09 -27.91 -7.43
N LEU A 31 -7.64 -28.62 -6.37
CA LEU A 31 -8.49 -28.97 -5.24
C LEU A 31 -9.02 -27.72 -4.54
N ALA A 32 -8.16 -26.73 -4.27
CA ALA A 32 -8.56 -25.48 -3.62
C ALA A 32 -9.58 -24.65 -4.42
N MET A 33 -9.51 -24.69 -5.75
CA MET A 33 -10.48 -24.04 -6.64
C MET A 33 -11.80 -24.80 -6.75
N ALA A 34 -11.77 -26.13 -6.61
CA ALA A 34 -12.96 -26.98 -6.66
C ALA A 34 -13.71 -27.05 -5.32
N ASP A 35 -13.03 -26.78 -4.21
CA ASP A 35 -13.60 -26.74 -2.87
C ASP A 35 -14.57 -25.54 -2.75
N ASP A 36 -15.85 -25.80 -2.52
CA ASP A 36 -16.90 -24.79 -2.34
C ASP A 36 -17.24 -24.50 -0.87
N ASP A 37 -16.54 -25.14 0.07
CA ASP A 37 -16.75 -24.98 1.51
C ASP A 37 -15.94 -23.80 2.07
N TRP A 38 -16.55 -22.63 2.09
CA TRP A 38 -15.97 -21.41 2.64
C TRP A 38 -16.00 -21.29 4.17
N HIS A 39 -16.20 -22.40 4.90
CA HIS A 39 -16.10 -22.38 6.35
C HIS A 39 -14.71 -21.91 6.82
N GLY A 40 -14.69 -21.01 7.81
CA GLY A 40 -13.46 -20.39 8.29
C GLY A 40 -12.94 -19.24 7.41
N GLN A 41 -13.75 -18.73 6.48
CA GLN A 41 -13.41 -17.53 5.71
C GLN A 41 -13.12 -16.32 6.61
N LYS A 42 -12.25 -15.45 6.11
CA LYS A 42 -11.85 -14.19 6.71
C LYS A 42 -12.08 -13.06 5.73
N HIS A 43 -12.42 -11.90 6.26
CA HIS A 43 -12.56 -10.67 5.48
C HIS A 43 -11.27 -9.87 5.56
N ASP A 44 -10.80 -9.37 4.42
CA ASP A 44 -9.65 -8.47 4.34
C ASP A 44 -10.14 -7.02 4.19
N HIS A 45 -10.39 -6.36 5.32
CA HIS A 45 -10.83 -4.96 5.34
C HIS A 45 -9.74 -3.98 4.86
N GLU A 46 -8.47 -4.40 4.89
CA GLU A 46 -7.32 -3.55 4.53
C GLU A 46 -7.10 -3.50 3.02
N SER A 47 -7.38 -4.61 2.33
CA SER A 47 -7.38 -4.68 0.86
C SER A 47 -8.74 -4.36 0.25
N ALA A 48 -9.64 -3.72 1.01
CA ALA A 48 -10.93 -3.28 0.52
C ALA A 48 -10.76 -2.34 -0.69
N GLY A 49 -11.56 -2.57 -1.73
CA GLY A 49 -11.62 -1.67 -2.88
C GLY A 49 -12.20 -0.30 -2.50
N SER A 50 -12.07 0.67 -3.39
CA SER A 50 -12.67 2.00 -3.21
C SER A 50 -14.18 1.92 -2.95
N THR A 51 -14.69 2.86 -2.14
CA THR A 51 -16.14 3.02 -1.94
C THR A 51 -16.81 3.53 -3.20
N TYR A 52 -17.93 2.93 -3.56
CA TYR A 52 -18.80 3.32 -4.67
C TYR A 52 -20.27 3.27 -4.24
N LEU A 53 -21.14 3.94 -4.99
CA LEU A 53 -22.56 3.99 -4.71
C LEU A 53 -23.28 2.88 -5.48
N THR A 54 -24.15 2.14 -4.78
CA THR A 54 -25.00 1.10 -5.38
C THR A 54 -26.46 1.47 -5.43
N GLY A 55 -26.88 2.49 -4.67
CA GLY A 55 -28.26 2.93 -4.64
C GLY A 55 -28.42 4.40 -4.26
N ALA A 56 -29.47 5.01 -4.80
CA ALA A 56 -29.90 6.37 -4.48
C ALA A 56 -31.43 6.46 -4.53
N TRP A 57 -32.06 7.14 -3.58
CA TRP A 57 -33.52 7.29 -3.51
C TRP A 57 -33.91 8.70 -3.05
N PRO A 58 -35.09 9.22 -3.47
CA PRO A 58 -35.58 10.51 -3.02
C PRO A 58 -36.20 10.42 -1.63
N GLY A 59 -35.87 11.36 -0.75
CA GLY A 59 -36.42 11.44 0.61
C GLY A 59 -35.51 10.82 1.67
N ILE A 60 -36.00 10.85 2.91
CA ILE A 60 -35.32 10.31 4.09
C ILE A 60 -35.78 8.87 4.28
N ASP A 61 -34.84 7.95 4.50
CA ASP A 61 -35.06 6.53 4.81
C ASP A 61 -35.94 5.80 3.80
N THR A 62 -35.79 6.11 2.51
CA THR A 62 -36.62 5.55 1.43
C THR A 62 -35.95 4.42 0.67
N ALA A 63 -34.79 3.93 1.11
CA ALA A 63 -34.10 2.82 0.47
C ALA A 63 -35.04 1.61 0.33
N TYR A 64 -35.13 1.05 -0.88
CA TYR A 64 -35.98 -0.10 -1.24
C TYR A 64 -37.51 0.11 -1.10
N ALA A 65 -37.98 1.19 -0.48
CA ALA A 65 -39.40 1.51 -0.34
C ALA A 65 -39.97 2.23 -1.58
N VAL A 66 -39.12 2.90 -2.35
CA VAL A 66 -39.47 3.61 -3.58
C VAL A 66 -38.52 3.23 -4.72
N ALA A 67 -38.86 3.63 -5.95
CA ALA A 67 -37.98 3.42 -7.09
C ALA A 67 -36.63 4.13 -6.89
N ALA A 68 -35.54 3.40 -7.13
CA ALA A 68 -34.19 3.95 -7.10
C ALA A 68 -33.99 4.96 -8.22
N LEU A 69 -33.27 6.04 -7.92
CA LEU A 69 -32.73 6.98 -8.88
C LEU A 69 -31.47 6.36 -9.52
N PRO A 70 -31.15 6.72 -10.77
CA PRO A 70 -29.91 6.29 -11.40
C PRO A 70 -28.71 6.91 -10.65
N VAL A 71 -27.78 6.06 -10.21
CA VAL A 71 -26.50 6.49 -9.65
C VAL A 71 -25.64 7.07 -10.79
N PRO A 72 -25.07 8.28 -10.65
CA PRO A 72 -24.21 8.84 -11.69
C PRO A 72 -22.98 7.95 -11.93
N PRO A 73 -22.56 7.74 -13.19
CA PRO A 73 -21.49 6.78 -13.51
C PRO A 73 -20.15 7.03 -12.83
N CYS A 74 -19.81 8.29 -12.53
CA CYS A 74 -18.58 8.63 -11.80
C CYS A 74 -18.56 8.17 -10.34
N PHE A 75 -19.71 7.77 -9.79
CA PHE A 75 -19.85 7.19 -8.45
C PHE A 75 -20.19 5.70 -8.48
N ALA A 76 -20.44 5.13 -9.65
CA ALA A 76 -20.74 3.71 -9.81
C ALA A 76 -19.46 2.87 -9.74
N GLN A 77 -19.62 1.57 -9.51
CA GLN A 77 -18.50 0.64 -9.47
C GLN A 77 -17.69 0.69 -10.78
N GLU A 78 -16.37 0.90 -10.67
CA GLU A 78 -15.48 0.69 -11.81
C GLU A 78 -15.57 -0.77 -12.23
N SER A 79 -16.20 -1.00 -13.38
CA SER A 79 -16.16 -2.29 -14.07
C SER A 79 -14.71 -2.60 -14.40
N ALA A 80 -14.10 -3.52 -13.65
CA ALA A 80 -12.81 -4.10 -13.99
C ALA A 80 -12.93 -4.70 -15.39
N SER A 81 -12.33 -4.03 -16.38
CA SER A 81 -12.08 -4.61 -17.70
C SER A 81 -11.24 -5.86 -17.49
N SER A 82 -11.87 -7.01 -17.68
CA SER A 82 -11.24 -8.33 -17.63
C SER A 82 -10.43 -8.56 -18.90
N ASP A 83 -9.22 -8.02 -18.97
CA ASP A 83 -8.21 -8.50 -19.93
C ASP A 83 -7.36 -9.58 -19.25
N ALA A 84 -7.91 -10.80 -19.27
CA ALA A 84 -7.17 -12.01 -19.01
C ALA A 84 -6.37 -12.39 -20.28
N SER A 85 -5.21 -11.76 -20.49
CA SER A 85 -4.12 -12.34 -21.31
C SER A 85 -2.83 -11.52 -21.21
N SER A 86 -1.90 -11.92 -20.34
CA SER A 86 -0.47 -12.08 -20.67
C SER A 86 0.29 -12.51 -19.42
N ASN A 87 0.89 -13.70 -19.49
CA ASN A 87 1.73 -14.29 -18.43
C ASN A 87 3.18 -13.77 -18.50
N ASP A 88 3.35 -12.50 -18.87
CA ASP A 88 4.65 -11.82 -18.88
C ASP A 88 4.47 -10.41 -18.32
N ARG A 89 3.87 -10.33 -17.13
CA ARG A 89 3.81 -9.07 -16.40
C ARG A 89 5.24 -8.79 -15.93
N PRO A 90 5.89 -7.69 -16.38
CA PRO A 90 7.20 -7.34 -15.85
C PRO A 90 7.09 -7.30 -14.33
N VAL A 91 7.97 -8.04 -13.65
CA VAL A 91 8.02 -8.04 -12.18
C VAL A 91 8.10 -6.55 -11.78
N PRO A 92 7.11 -6.03 -11.03
CA PRO A 92 7.12 -4.64 -10.65
C PRO A 92 8.43 -4.37 -9.93
N ALA A 93 9.10 -3.27 -10.30
CA ALA A 93 10.38 -2.90 -9.71
C ALA A 93 10.24 -2.91 -8.17
N PRO A 94 11.24 -3.43 -7.43
CA PRO A 94 11.16 -3.46 -5.99
C PRO A 94 10.96 -2.03 -5.45
N MET A 95 10.04 -1.88 -4.50
CA MET A 95 9.66 -0.61 -3.89
C MET A 95 10.09 -0.58 -2.43
N MET A 96 10.22 0.62 -1.86
CA MET A 96 10.57 0.84 -0.47
C MET A 96 9.65 1.90 0.16
N PRO A 97 9.12 1.67 1.38
CA PRO A 97 8.32 2.65 2.07
C PRO A 97 9.20 3.77 2.64
N ARG A 98 8.80 5.03 2.46
CA ARG A 98 9.46 6.21 3.03
C ARG A 98 8.46 7.06 3.81
N CYS A 99 8.86 7.53 4.98
CA CYS A 99 8.03 8.39 5.83
C CYS A 99 7.80 9.74 5.15
N ARG A 100 6.54 10.16 5.00
CA ARG A 100 6.18 11.50 4.46
C ARG A 100 6.63 12.67 5.32
N HIS A 101 6.92 12.44 6.61
CA HIS A 101 7.39 13.49 7.52
C HIS A 101 8.90 13.67 7.47
N CYS A 102 9.67 12.59 7.64
CA CYS A 102 11.13 12.69 7.79
C CYS A 102 11.96 11.97 6.70
N GLY A 103 11.31 11.30 5.75
CA GLY A 103 11.99 10.56 4.67
C GLY A 103 12.69 9.27 5.12
N SER A 104 12.53 8.82 6.37
CA SER A 104 13.13 7.56 6.82
C SER A 104 12.49 6.34 6.17
N GLY A 105 13.29 5.32 5.89
CA GLY A 105 12.82 3.99 5.47
C GLY A 105 12.44 3.07 6.64
N ARG A 106 12.62 3.53 7.88
CA ARG A 106 12.33 2.74 9.09
C ARG A 106 10.85 2.83 9.42
N ILE A 107 10.06 2.03 8.71
CA ILE A 107 8.61 1.94 8.86
C ILE A 107 8.25 0.59 9.46
N SER A 108 7.50 0.61 10.56
CA SER A 108 6.88 -0.57 11.14
C SER A 108 5.36 -0.54 10.91
N ARG A 109 4.76 -1.72 11.03
CA ARG A 109 3.31 -1.90 11.08
C ARG A 109 2.99 -2.89 12.18
N ASP A 110 1.85 -2.70 12.80
CA ASP A 110 1.30 -3.72 13.67
C ASP A 110 0.91 -4.95 12.85
N ALA A 111 1.06 -6.12 13.46
CA ALA A 111 0.85 -7.38 12.77
C ALA A 111 0.24 -8.43 13.69
N ASN A 112 -0.55 -9.33 13.10
CA ASN A 112 -0.93 -10.58 13.70
C ASN A 112 0.02 -11.68 13.19
N ALA A 113 0.57 -12.47 14.11
CA ALA A 113 1.24 -13.71 13.77
C ALA A 113 0.47 -14.90 14.35
N CYS A 114 0.40 -15.99 13.59
CA CYS A 114 -0.17 -17.26 14.05
C CYS A 114 0.91 -18.34 14.13
N TRP A 115 0.73 -19.31 15.02
CA TRP A 115 1.62 -20.47 15.09
C TRP A 115 1.32 -21.41 13.93
N ASP A 116 2.35 -21.75 13.15
CA ASP A 116 2.30 -22.76 12.09
C ASP A 116 2.93 -24.05 12.64
N GLU A 117 2.13 -25.12 12.71
CA GLU A 117 2.56 -26.41 13.25
C GLU A 117 3.54 -27.14 12.34
N ASP A 118 3.44 -26.98 11.02
CA ASP A 118 4.33 -27.64 10.06
C ASP A 118 5.68 -26.92 10.01
N ALA A 119 5.66 -25.59 10.00
CA ALA A 119 6.85 -24.76 10.00
C ALA A 119 7.51 -24.63 11.40
N GLN A 120 6.80 -25.02 12.46
CA GLN A 120 7.21 -24.84 13.86
C GLN A 120 7.68 -23.41 14.17
N ALA A 121 6.93 -22.43 13.66
CA ALA A 121 7.27 -21.02 13.75
C ALA A 121 6.04 -20.13 13.83
N TRP A 122 6.23 -18.92 14.37
CA TRP A 122 5.27 -17.84 14.20
C TRP A 122 5.35 -17.32 12.77
N VAL A 123 4.24 -17.40 12.03
CA VAL A 123 4.12 -16.89 10.67
C VAL A 123 3.26 -15.63 10.67
N LEU A 124 3.66 -14.63 9.88
CA LEU A 124 2.90 -13.40 9.71
C LEU A 124 1.57 -13.72 9.02
N LEU A 125 0.46 -13.46 9.70
CA LEU A 125 -0.89 -13.70 9.18
C LEU A 125 -1.45 -12.47 8.48
N ALA A 126 -1.30 -11.29 9.09
CA ALA A 126 -1.83 -10.04 8.57
C ALA A 126 -1.09 -8.83 9.18
N THR A 127 -1.12 -7.70 8.49
CA THR A 127 -0.66 -6.39 8.99
C THR A 127 -1.85 -5.45 9.12
N TYR A 128 -1.88 -4.62 10.16
CA TYR A 128 -2.95 -3.66 10.43
C TYR A 128 -2.63 -2.26 9.91
N ASP A 129 -3.64 -1.39 9.92
CA ASP A 129 -3.74 -0.12 9.20
C ASP A 129 -2.73 0.94 9.65
N SER A 130 -2.31 0.94 10.91
CA SER A 130 -1.31 1.89 11.40
C SER A 130 0.10 1.59 10.87
N GLN A 131 0.71 2.60 10.25
CA GLN A 131 2.14 2.62 9.95
C GLN A 131 2.82 3.56 10.94
N THR A 132 3.94 3.13 11.51
CA THR A 132 4.71 3.93 12.46
C THR A 132 6.11 4.17 11.90
N CYS A 133 6.59 5.40 11.95
CA CYS A 133 7.98 5.71 11.64
C CYS A 133 8.83 5.60 12.90
N GLU A 134 9.72 4.59 12.94
CA GLU A 134 10.62 4.34 14.07
C GLU A 134 11.65 5.46 14.30
N ARG A 135 11.79 6.38 13.34
CA ARG A 135 12.73 7.51 13.46
C ARG A 135 12.09 8.76 14.05
N CYS A 136 10.94 9.18 13.54
CA CYS A 136 10.28 10.41 14.01
C CYS A 136 9.08 10.18 14.92
N GLY A 137 8.65 8.93 15.10
CA GLY A 137 7.50 8.55 15.93
C GLY A 137 6.14 8.92 15.32
N ALA A 138 6.08 9.44 14.09
CA ALA A 138 4.82 9.71 13.43
C ALA A 138 4.08 8.40 13.13
N ASP A 139 2.78 8.38 13.37
CA ASP A 139 1.87 7.27 13.08
C ASP A 139 0.72 7.73 12.19
N SER A 140 0.37 6.93 11.18
CA SER A 140 -0.80 7.19 10.33
C SER A 140 -1.04 6.04 9.36
N ASN A 141 -2.31 5.83 8.97
CA ASN A 141 -2.68 4.92 7.88
C ASN A 141 -2.18 5.39 6.50
N HIS A 142 -1.74 6.65 6.38
CA HIS A 142 -1.21 7.25 5.15
C HIS A 142 0.21 7.80 5.31
N LEU A 143 0.97 7.30 6.28
CA LEU A 143 2.31 7.80 6.61
C LEU A 143 3.33 7.59 5.48
N VAL A 144 3.14 6.54 4.69
CA VAL A 144 4.13 6.06 3.72
C VAL A 144 3.93 6.66 2.34
N GLU A 145 5.04 7.03 1.72
CA GLU A 145 5.22 7.19 0.28
C GLU A 145 6.04 6.01 -0.24
N TRP A 146 5.55 5.32 -1.27
CA TRP A 146 6.26 4.20 -1.89
C TRP A 146 7.16 4.69 -3.01
N VAL A 147 8.45 4.42 -2.90
CA VAL A 147 9.46 4.86 -3.87
C VAL A 147 10.24 3.66 -4.42
N PRO A 148 10.79 3.73 -5.64
CA PRO A 148 11.62 2.65 -6.16
C PRO A 148 12.80 2.36 -5.21
N LEU A 149 13.05 1.08 -4.94
CA LEU A 149 14.20 0.64 -4.14
C LEU A 149 15.47 0.97 -4.91
N ALA A 150 16.24 1.92 -4.40
CA ALA A 150 17.51 2.29 -4.98
C ALA A 150 18.56 1.21 -4.69
N ALA A 151 19.37 0.86 -5.69
CA ALA A 151 20.47 -0.07 -5.49
C ALA A 151 21.49 0.48 -4.47
N PRO A 152 22.04 -0.35 -3.57
CA PRO A 152 23.08 0.08 -2.63
C PRO A 152 24.25 0.77 -3.34
N GLY A 153 24.72 1.90 -2.80
CA GLY A 153 25.80 2.70 -3.39
C GLY A 153 25.41 3.51 -4.65
N SER A 154 24.16 3.42 -5.12
CA SER A 154 23.68 4.27 -6.20
C SER A 154 23.45 5.71 -5.75
N THR A 155 23.37 6.64 -6.70
CA THR A 155 22.94 8.02 -6.42
C THR A 155 21.56 8.06 -5.74
N GLY A 156 20.63 7.18 -6.14
CA GLY A 156 19.30 7.13 -5.55
C GLY A 156 19.34 6.75 -4.07
N ALA A 157 20.20 5.80 -3.69
CA ALA A 157 20.39 5.43 -2.29
C ALA A 157 20.96 6.62 -1.50
N PHE A 158 22.04 7.23 -2.03
CA PHE A 158 22.67 8.38 -1.40
C PHE A 158 21.71 9.59 -1.24
N ILE A 159 20.89 9.88 -2.25
CA ILE A 159 19.84 10.92 -2.18
C ILE A 159 18.95 10.69 -0.97
N TRP A 160 18.44 9.48 -0.79
CA TRP A 160 17.54 9.17 0.32
C TRP A 160 18.24 9.17 1.69
N ASP A 161 19.51 8.76 1.75
CA ASP A 161 20.29 8.84 2.99
C ASP A 161 20.46 10.31 3.42
N VAL A 162 20.77 11.22 2.48
CA VAL A 162 20.88 12.66 2.75
C VAL A 162 19.53 13.27 3.10
N ILE A 163 18.44 12.88 2.42
CA ILE A 163 17.07 13.31 2.74
C ILE A 163 16.69 12.92 4.16
N GLU A 164 17.02 11.68 4.55
CA GLU A 164 16.79 11.20 5.90
C GLU A 164 17.53 12.10 6.89
N GLU A 165 18.84 12.35 6.71
CA GLU A 165 19.60 13.27 7.56
C GLU A 165 19.02 14.69 7.62
N LEU A 166 18.48 15.19 6.51
CA LEU A 166 17.83 16.50 6.42
C LEU A 166 16.41 16.52 7.01
N GLN A 167 15.77 15.37 7.16
CA GLN A 167 14.34 15.22 7.46
C GLN A 167 13.45 15.98 6.47
N ALA A 168 13.84 16.00 5.20
CA ALA A 168 13.21 16.82 4.17
C ALA A 168 12.78 15.98 2.95
N PRO A 169 11.76 15.11 3.09
CA PRO A 169 11.35 14.16 2.03
C PRO A 169 10.97 14.82 0.71
N LYS A 170 10.51 16.08 0.75
CA LYS A 170 10.16 16.86 -0.46
C LYS A 170 11.35 17.08 -1.41
N LEU A 171 12.60 17.01 -0.91
CA LEU A 171 13.80 17.15 -1.73
C LEU A 171 14.02 15.98 -2.70
N ALA A 172 13.28 14.87 -2.56
CA ALA A 172 13.35 13.76 -3.49
C ALA A 172 13.10 14.18 -4.95
N ASN A 173 12.29 15.20 -5.16
CA ASN A 173 11.94 15.74 -6.49
C ASN A 173 12.69 17.04 -6.83
N ASP A 174 13.63 17.49 -5.98
CA ASP A 174 14.40 18.71 -6.21
C ASP A 174 15.61 18.43 -7.11
N THR A 175 15.60 19.01 -8.30
CA THR A 175 16.64 18.78 -9.32
C THR A 175 18.02 19.27 -8.88
N GLU A 176 18.10 20.40 -8.18
CA GLU A 176 19.39 20.93 -7.71
C GLU A 176 19.98 20.01 -6.64
N PHE A 177 19.13 19.55 -5.72
CA PHE A 177 19.50 18.59 -4.69
C PHE A 177 19.96 17.24 -5.29
N GLN A 178 19.25 16.74 -6.30
CA GLN A 178 19.64 15.51 -7.00
C GLN A 178 21.01 15.66 -7.68
N PHE A 179 21.28 16.79 -8.34
CA PHE A 179 22.60 17.06 -8.93
C PHE A 179 23.69 17.17 -7.87
N PHE A 180 23.43 17.90 -6.78
CA PHE A 180 24.36 17.98 -5.65
C PHE A 180 24.70 16.59 -5.11
N CYS A 181 23.70 15.74 -4.88
CA CYS A 181 23.92 14.38 -4.39
C CYS A 181 24.72 13.54 -5.39
N ARG A 182 24.43 13.63 -6.69
CA ARG A 182 25.15 12.91 -7.74
C ARG A 182 26.64 13.25 -7.75
N ASP A 183 26.98 14.52 -7.59
CA ASP A 183 28.36 15.01 -7.68
C ASP A 183 29.16 14.70 -6.40
N ASN A 184 28.48 14.51 -5.26
CA ASN A 184 29.12 14.33 -3.95
C ASN A 184 29.07 12.89 -3.40
N ARG A 185 28.28 11.98 -4.00
CA ARG A 185 28.04 10.62 -3.46
C ARG A 185 29.29 9.78 -3.18
N ASN A 186 30.38 10.03 -3.89
CA ASN A 186 31.64 9.27 -3.74
C ASN A 186 32.62 9.93 -2.75
N ASN A 187 32.34 11.17 -2.35
CA ASN A 187 33.29 12.00 -1.60
C ASN A 187 32.79 12.35 -0.19
N LEU A 188 31.47 12.38 0.01
CA LEU A 188 30.84 12.75 1.27
C LEU A 188 30.01 11.60 1.82
N THR A 189 29.98 11.48 3.14
CA THR A 189 28.93 10.75 3.85
C THR A 189 27.60 11.51 3.77
N ALA A 190 26.48 10.83 4.04
CA ALA A 190 25.17 11.46 4.04
C ALA A 190 25.07 12.64 5.03
N GLU A 191 25.65 12.49 6.22
CA GLU A 191 25.72 13.54 7.24
C GLU A 191 26.51 14.77 6.76
N GLN A 192 27.69 14.55 6.16
CA GLN A 192 28.52 15.63 5.61
C GLN A 192 27.82 16.34 4.45
N ALA A 193 27.17 15.59 3.56
CA ALA A 193 26.41 16.15 2.45
C ALA A 193 25.19 16.93 2.95
N ALA A 194 24.48 16.45 3.98
CA ALA A 194 23.38 17.16 4.62
C ALA A 194 23.85 18.48 5.26
N ALA A 195 24.98 18.48 5.97
CA ALA A 195 25.58 19.69 6.53
C ALA A 195 25.99 20.68 5.42
N SER A 196 26.62 20.20 4.36
CA SER A 196 27.01 21.02 3.19
C SER A 196 25.78 21.63 2.49
N TRP A 197 24.71 20.85 2.33
CA TRP A 197 23.46 21.31 1.75
C TRP A 197 22.79 22.39 2.61
N ARG A 198 22.72 22.23 3.93
CA ARG A 198 22.18 23.26 4.85
C ARG A 198 22.95 24.58 4.79
N ASN A 199 24.25 24.50 4.53
CA ASN A 199 25.14 25.67 4.47
C ASN A 199 25.17 26.35 3.09
N ARG A 200 24.55 25.76 2.06
CA ARG A 200 24.25 26.47 0.83
C ARG A 200 23.16 27.49 1.14
N ALA A 201 23.55 28.73 1.43
CA ALA A 201 22.61 29.82 1.54
C ALA A 201 21.73 29.87 0.27
N PRO A 202 20.42 30.11 0.38
CA PRO A 202 19.63 30.43 -0.80
C PRO A 202 20.15 31.77 -1.35
N GLY A 203 20.75 31.73 -2.53
CA GLY A 203 21.05 32.92 -3.33
C GLY A 203 19.83 33.38 -4.10
#